data_AF-A0A7Y8NVJ8-F1
#
_entry.id   AF-A0A7Y8NVJ8-F1
#
_cell.length_a   1.000
_cell.length_b   1.000
_cell.length_c   1.000
_cell.angle_alpha   90.00
_cell.angle_beta   90.00
_cell.angle_gamma   90.00
#
_symmetry.space_group_name_H-M   'P 1'
#
loop_
_entity.id
_entity.type
_entity.pdbx_description
1 polymer ?
#
loop_
_entity_poly.entity_id
_entity_poly.type
_entity_poly.pdbx_seq_one_letter_code
_entity_poly.pdbx_strand_id
1 'polypeptide(L)'
;MYIGNLLKLAIYALKRNKLRAFLTMLGIIIGVASVIAMLAIGQGSKKSIQDQISNMGTNLVSVQPNSQQRGGIQMGNSAAVSLTVK
;
A
#
# COMPACT_ATOMS: atom_id res chain seq x y z
N MET A 1 -17.58 -48.68 10.29
CA MET A 1 -16.31 -49.40 10.07
C MET A 1 -16.03 -49.58 8.56
N TYR A 2 -16.08 -48.49 7.78
CA TYR A 2 -15.84 -48.52 6.33
C TYR A 2 -14.85 -47.42 5.90
N ILE A 3 -14.97 -46.22 6.50
CA ILE A 3 -14.06 -45.10 6.23
C ILE A 3 -12.58 -45.44 6.50
N GLY A 4 -12.29 -46.19 7.57
CA GLY A 4 -10.92 -46.57 7.92
C GLY A 4 -10.27 -47.52 6.91
N ASN A 5 -11.05 -48.40 6.31
CA ASN A 5 -10.57 -49.34 5.29
C ASN A 5 -10.31 -48.61 3.96
N LEU A 6 -11.19 -47.68 3.58
CA LEU A 6 -11.01 -46.83 2.41
C LEU A 6 -9.77 -45.95 2.53
N LEU A 7 -9.53 -45.38 3.72
CA LEU A 7 -8.36 -44.53 3.97
C LEU A 7 -7.04 -45.34 3.93
N LYS A 8 -7.03 -46.56 4.47
CA LYS A 8 -5.90 -47.50 4.32
C LYS A 8 -5.65 -47.87 2.85
N LEU A 9 -6.70 -48.13 2.08
CA LEU A 9 -6.59 -48.47 0.65
C LEU A 9 -6.04 -47.30 -0.17
N ALA A 10 -6.49 -46.07 0.10
CA ALA A 10 -6.00 -44.87 -0.56
C ALA A 10 -4.50 -44.62 -0.30
N ILE A 11 -4.05 -44.78 0.97
CA ILE A 11 -2.64 -44.65 1.33
C ILE A 11 -1.79 -45.73 0.63
N TYR A 12 -2.29 -46.96 0.53
CA TYR A 12 -1.59 -48.04 -0.17
C TYR A 12 -1.46 -47.74 -1.68
N ALA A 13 -2.53 -47.23 -2.30
CA ALA A 13 -2.52 -46.83 -3.71
C ALA A 13 -1.53 -45.68 -4.00
N LEU A 14 -1.49 -44.66 -3.14
CA LEU A 14 -0.52 -43.56 -3.25
C LEU A 14 0.93 -44.05 -3.10
N LYS A 15 1.19 -45.00 -2.20
CA LYS A 15 2.52 -45.62 -2.03
C LYS A 15 2.99 -46.44 -3.23
N ARG A 16 2.08 -46.95 -4.06
CA ARG A 16 2.41 -47.76 -5.24
C ARG A 16 2.98 -46.92 -6.40
N ASN A 17 2.57 -45.65 -6.53
CA ASN A 17 3.09 -44.74 -7.54
C ASN A 17 3.71 -43.48 -6.92
N LYS A 18 4.84 -43.68 -6.24
CA LYS A 18 5.54 -42.65 -5.45
C LYS A 18 5.90 -41.43 -6.30
N LEU A 19 6.39 -41.62 -7.52
CA LEU A 19 6.87 -40.53 -8.37
C LEU A 19 5.71 -39.64 -8.81
N ARG A 20 4.61 -40.24 -9.31
CA ARG A 20 3.41 -39.48 -9.70
C ARG A 20 2.80 -38.76 -8.50
N ALA A 21 2.61 -39.46 -7.37
CA ALA A 21 2.04 -38.86 -6.17
C ALA A 21 2.90 -37.69 -5.68
N PHE A 22 4.23 -37.86 -5.66
CA PHE A 22 5.16 -36.81 -5.26
C PHE A 22 5.10 -35.58 -6.17
N LEU A 23 5.16 -35.76 -7.50
CA LEU A 23 5.07 -34.65 -8.45
C LEU A 23 3.74 -33.89 -8.34
N THR A 24 2.63 -34.59 -8.15
CA THR A 24 1.32 -33.93 -7.98
C THR A 24 1.23 -33.13 -6.68
N MET A 25 1.76 -33.67 -5.58
CA MET A 25 1.80 -32.94 -4.30
C MET A 25 2.72 -31.73 -4.39
N LEU A 26 3.89 -31.88 -5.01
CA LEU A 26 4.87 -30.81 -5.19
C LEU A 26 4.28 -29.64 -6.00
N GLY A 27 3.55 -29.93 -7.09
CA GLY A 27 2.86 -28.91 -7.87
C GLY A 27 1.83 -28.12 -7.05
N ILE A 28 1.03 -28.79 -6.23
CA ILE A 28 0.04 -28.14 -5.36
C ILE A 28 0.74 -27.29 -4.28
N ILE A 29 1.82 -27.79 -3.67
CA ILE A 29 2.58 -27.06 -2.65
C ILE A 29 3.15 -25.76 -3.22
N ILE A 30 3.84 -25.82 -4.37
CA ILE A 30 4.42 -24.63 -5.01
C ILE A 30 3.32 -23.68 -5.51
N GLY A 31 2.25 -24.23 -6.08
CA GLY A 31 1.11 -23.45 -6.58
C GLY A 31 0.46 -22.64 -5.46
N VAL A 32 0.09 -23.29 -4.36
CA VAL A 32 -0.55 -22.61 -3.22
C VAL A 32 0.43 -21.67 -2.50
N ALA A 33 1.71 -22.06 -2.36
CA ALA A 33 2.72 -21.21 -1.71
C ALA A 33 2.96 -19.90 -2.48
N SER A 34 3.05 -19.94 -3.82
CA SER A 34 3.27 -18.72 -4.61
C SER A 34 2.08 -17.76 -4.53
N VAL A 35 0.86 -18.27 -4.53
CA VAL A 35 -0.36 -17.47 -4.35
C VAL A 35 -0.39 -16.83 -2.97
N ILE A 36 -0.11 -17.59 -1.91
CA ILE A 36 -0.06 -17.05 -0.54
C ILE A 36 1.01 -15.96 -0.42
N ALA A 37 2.21 -16.20 -0.94
CA ALA A 37 3.30 -15.22 -0.89
C ALA A 37 2.95 -13.92 -1.63
N MET A 38 2.40 -14.03 -2.85
CA MET A 38 1.96 -12.87 -3.62
C MET A 38 0.87 -12.08 -2.90
N LEU A 39 -0.11 -12.77 -2.30
CA LEU A 39 -1.17 -12.12 -1.53
C LEU A 39 -0.62 -11.42 -0.28
N ALA A 40 0.29 -12.07 0.44
CA ALA A 40 0.93 -11.50 1.62
C ALA A 40 1.72 -10.23 1.26
N ILE A 41 2.51 -10.27 0.18
CA ILE A 41 3.25 -9.10 -0.32
C ILE A 41 2.29 -7.99 -0.75
N GLY A 42 1.26 -8.32 -1.53
CA GLY A 42 0.30 -7.34 -2.04
C GLY A 42 -0.49 -6.66 -0.92
N GLN A 43 -1.03 -7.43 0.01
CA GLN A 43 -1.78 -6.89 1.15
C GLN A 43 -0.86 -6.15 2.13
N GLY A 44 0.32 -6.67 2.41
CA GLY A 44 1.32 -6.02 3.27
C GLY A 44 1.78 -4.68 2.69
N SER A 45 2.00 -4.61 1.38
CA SER A 45 2.38 -3.37 0.68
C SER A 45 1.25 -2.34 0.71
N LYS A 46 0.01 -2.77 0.43
CA LYS A 46 -1.17 -1.90 0.57
C LYS A 46 -1.33 -1.37 1.99
N LYS A 47 -1.12 -2.21 3.01
CA LYS A 47 -1.19 -1.82 4.41
C LYS A 47 -0.10 -0.82 4.77
N SER A 48 1.14 -1.08 4.38
CA SER A 48 2.28 -0.15 4.59
C SER A 48 2.04 1.20 3.93
N ILE A 49 1.57 1.22 2.68
CA ILE A 49 1.22 2.45 1.97
C ILE A 49 0.05 3.15 2.67
N GLN A 50 -0.99 2.43 3.07
CA GLN A 50 -2.10 3.02 3.83
C GLN A 50 -1.62 3.63 5.15
N ASP A 51 -0.73 2.96 5.87
CA ASP A 51 -0.20 3.47 7.14
C ASP A 51 0.68 4.71 6.91
N GLN A 52 1.49 4.73 5.86
CA GLN A 52 2.26 5.91 5.45
C GLN A 52 1.34 7.07 5.03
N ILE A 53 0.30 6.81 4.23
CA ILE A 53 -0.67 7.81 3.80
C ILE A 53 -1.48 8.33 5.01
N SER A 54 -1.92 7.45 5.90
CA SER A 54 -2.64 7.83 7.12
C SER A 54 -1.76 8.70 8.04
N ASN A 55 -0.46 8.36 8.17
CA ASN A 55 0.52 9.17 8.89
C ASN A 55 0.82 10.49 8.17
N MET A 56 0.73 10.52 6.85
CA MET A 56 0.81 11.74 6.04
C MET A 56 -0.51 12.52 6.05
N GLY A 57 -1.65 11.97 6.46
CA GLY A 57 -2.93 12.64 6.29
C GLY A 57 -4.14 11.94 6.89
N THR A 58 -4.37 12.14 8.19
CA THR A 58 -5.73 12.34 8.75
C THR A 58 -5.85 13.70 9.45
N ASN A 59 -4.77 14.47 9.53
CA ASN A 59 -4.75 15.76 10.22
C ASN A 59 -3.76 16.76 9.58
N LEU A 60 -3.63 16.76 8.25
CA LEU A 60 -2.97 17.87 7.56
C LEU A 60 -3.87 19.10 7.62
N VAL A 61 -3.80 19.81 8.74
CA VAL A 61 -4.21 21.21 8.81
C VAL A 61 -3.18 21.98 7.97
N SER A 62 -3.46 22.12 6.68
CA SER A 62 -2.72 23.01 5.79
C SER A 62 -3.02 24.44 6.21
N VAL A 63 -2.30 24.93 7.22
CA VAL A 63 -2.29 26.35 7.56
C VAL A 63 -1.52 27.03 6.45
N GLN A 64 -2.22 27.48 5.42
CA GLN A 64 -1.69 28.43 4.46
C GLN A 64 -1.74 29.79 5.16
N PRO A 65 -0.63 30.35 5.66
CA PRO A 65 -0.65 31.73 6.09
C PRO A 65 -0.98 32.55 4.85
N ASN A 66 -2.21 33.04 4.77
CA ASN A 66 -2.50 34.19 3.94
C ASN A 66 -1.57 35.28 4.45
N SER A 67 -0.47 35.52 3.75
CA SER A 67 0.28 36.74 3.87
C SER A 67 -0.64 37.85 3.36
N GLN A 68 -1.65 38.21 4.16
CA GLN A 68 -2.10 39.57 4.25
C GLN A 68 -0.89 40.35 4.72
N GLN A 69 -0.04 40.70 3.75
CA GLN A 69 0.93 41.75 3.87
C GLN A 69 0.12 43.03 4.03
N ARG A 70 -0.39 43.22 5.26
CA ARG A 70 -0.88 44.48 5.76
C ARG A 70 0.27 45.47 5.60
N GLY A 71 0.08 46.44 4.71
CA GLY A 71 0.84 47.67 4.71
C GLY A 71 2.25 47.58 4.13
N GLY A 72 2.37 47.27 2.85
CA GLY A 72 3.53 47.71 2.06
C GLY A 72 3.13 48.96 1.27
N ILE A 73 3.68 50.10 1.64
CA ILE A 73 3.45 51.40 1.02
C ILE A 73 3.90 51.30 -0.44
N GLN A 74 2.96 51.33 -1.39
CA GLN A 74 3.26 51.33 -2.82
C GLN A 74 3.69 52.75 -3.22
N MET A 75 4.93 53.10 -2.88
CA MET A 75 5.56 54.35 -3.30
C MET A 75 6.13 54.15 -4.69
N GLY A 76 5.32 54.44 -5.71
CA GLY A 76 5.72 54.35 -7.10
C GLY A 76 4.67 54.98 -8.00
N ASN A 77 5.00 56.17 -8.52
CA ASN A 77 4.24 56.95 -9.51
C ASN A 77 2.84 57.41 -9.09
N SER A 78 2.76 58.54 -8.38
CA SER A 78 1.98 59.74 -8.80
C SER A 78 1.63 60.66 -7.62
N ALA A 79 1.84 61.97 -7.81
CA ALA A 79 1.07 63.07 -7.21
C ALA A 79 1.23 63.44 -5.72
N ALA A 80 2.41 63.94 -5.32
CA ALA A 80 2.53 64.93 -4.24
C ALA A 80 3.60 65.97 -4.63
N VAL A 81 3.30 66.92 -5.52
CA VAL A 81 2.63 68.22 -5.26
C VAL A 81 3.42 69.13 -4.31
N SER A 82 3.97 70.19 -4.93
CA SER A 82 4.21 71.54 -4.36
C SER A 82 5.39 71.70 -3.37
N LEU A 83 6.11 72.82 -3.25
CA LEU A 83 5.90 74.21 -3.66
C LEU A 83 7.24 74.84 -4.09
N THR A 84 7.18 75.64 -5.14
CA THR A 84 8.11 76.73 -5.44
C THR A 84 8.39 77.60 -4.22
N VAL A 85 9.66 77.90 -3.93
CA VAL A 85 10.06 79.18 -3.37
C VAL A 85 11.33 79.65 -4.10
N LYS A 86 11.30 80.93 -4.46
CA LYS A 86 12.19 81.72 -5.33
C LYS A 86 13.68 81.47 -5.21
#